data_AF-A0A521VSB3-F1
#
_entry.id   AF-A0A521VSB3-F1
#
_cell.length_a   1.000
_cell.length_b   1.000
_cell.length_c   1.000
_cell.angle_alpha   90.00
_cell.angle_beta   90.00
_cell.angle_gamma   90.00
#
_symmetry.space_group_name_H-M   'P 1'
#
loop_
_entity.id
_entity.type
_entity.pdbx_description
1 polymer ?
#
loop_
_entity_poly.entity_id
_entity_poly.type
_entity_poly.pdbx_seq_one_letter_code
_entity_poly.pdbx_strand_id
1 'polypeptide(L)'
;GIRVAAALPHLDTRQLTAMRAFMTDRIKDIGLAAANKINAELGLVVIGAQTPSDAIGSLTRILGEPSRARATTIVRTELARTFAVAAQERLAQQAALVPGLKKQWRRSGKLHPRPHHDLADGQVRDVGEPFVLNPLGGLQVKLMFPHDPAAPAGETINCGCISLPWKADWKMATPGRAPGGNLDKGPSLRELLKRAA
;
A
#
# COMPACT_ATOMS: atom_id res chain seq x y z
N GLY A 1 -2.94 23.28 -37.55
CA GLY A 1 -3.18 21.95 -36.95
C GLY A 1 -2.00 21.58 -36.08
N ILE A 2 -2.20 21.35 -34.79
CA ILE A 2 -1.12 20.99 -33.86
C ILE A 2 -0.77 19.53 -34.10
N ARG A 3 0.45 19.26 -34.58
CA ARG A 3 1.00 17.92 -34.67
C ARG A 3 1.37 17.48 -33.26
N VAL A 4 0.57 16.59 -32.67
CA VAL A 4 0.96 15.85 -31.47
C VAL A 4 2.04 14.85 -31.92
N ALA A 5 3.30 15.22 -31.73
CA ALA A 5 4.39 14.25 -31.81
C ALA A 5 4.13 13.21 -30.71
N ALA A 6 4.00 11.94 -31.11
CA ALA A 6 3.93 10.84 -30.17
C ALA A 6 5.22 10.86 -29.34
N ALA A 7 5.14 11.40 -28.12
CA ALA A 7 6.19 11.23 -27.14
C ALA A 7 6.26 9.73 -26.87
N LEU A 8 7.38 9.11 -27.23
CA LEU A 8 7.70 7.74 -26.80
C LEU A 8 7.45 7.69 -25.28
N PRO A 9 6.71 6.69 -24.76
CA PRO A 9 6.60 6.52 -23.32
C PRO A 9 8.02 6.27 -22.80
N HIS A 10 8.58 7.30 -22.18
CA HIS A 10 9.84 7.20 -21.48
C HIS A 10 9.55 6.29 -20.29
N LEU A 11 10.08 5.07 -20.33
CA LEU A 11 9.99 4.16 -19.20
C LEU A 11 10.72 4.82 -18.04
N ASP A 12 9.96 5.34 -17.06
CA ASP A 12 10.53 5.94 -15.87
C ASP A 12 11.27 4.84 -15.10
N THR A 13 12.56 5.03 -14.86
CA THR A 13 13.39 4.07 -14.10
C THR A 13 12.82 3.82 -12.71
N ARG A 14 12.04 4.76 -12.18
CA ARG A 14 11.26 4.61 -10.94
C ARG A 14 10.11 3.62 -11.11
N GLN A 15 9.42 3.61 -12.26
CA GLN A 15 8.38 2.63 -12.56
C GLN A 15 8.97 1.21 -12.70
N LEU A 16 10.12 1.06 -13.34
CA LEU A 16 10.82 -0.22 -13.44
C LEU A 16 11.31 -0.73 -12.07
N THR A 17 11.77 0.17 -11.20
CA THR A 17 12.14 -0.17 -9.82
C THR A 17 10.92 -0.60 -9.01
N ALA A 18 9.78 0.05 -9.23
CA ALA A 18 8.53 -0.26 -8.55
C ALA A 18 7.98 -1.66 -8.95
N MET A 19 8.26 -2.14 -10.17
CA MET A 19 7.92 -3.50 -10.60
C MET A 19 8.74 -4.60 -9.89
N ARG A 20 9.93 -4.28 -9.35
CA ARG A 20 10.69 -5.21 -8.50
C ARG A 20 10.00 -5.51 -7.18
N ALA A 21 9.02 -4.70 -6.79
CA ALA A 21 8.26 -4.90 -5.56
C ALA A 21 7.22 -6.02 -5.68
N PHE A 22 6.88 -6.48 -6.89
CA PHE A 22 5.89 -7.54 -7.05
C PHE A 22 6.36 -8.84 -6.40
N MET A 23 5.47 -9.47 -5.64
CA MET A 23 5.69 -10.71 -4.90
C MET A 23 4.87 -11.86 -5.47
N THR A 24 4.74 -11.89 -6.80
CA THR A 24 3.94 -12.90 -7.48
C THR A 24 4.54 -14.30 -7.37
N ASP A 25 5.85 -14.40 -7.13
CA ASP A 25 6.56 -15.63 -6.80
C ASP A 25 6.04 -16.30 -5.50
N ARG A 26 5.47 -15.52 -4.57
CA ARG A 26 4.90 -16.04 -3.31
C ARG A 26 3.45 -16.47 -3.42
N ILE A 27 2.82 -16.31 -4.58
CA ILE A 27 1.44 -16.74 -4.79
C ILE A 27 1.45 -18.26 -4.90
N LYS A 28 0.69 -18.93 -4.02
CA LYS A 28 0.51 -20.39 -4.06
C LYS A 28 -0.14 -20.80 -5.38
N ASP A 29 0.14 -22.01 -5.86
CA ASP A 29 -0.56 -22.64 -6.98
C ASP A 29 -0.52 -21.83 -8.29
N ILE A 30 0.60 -21.16 -8.57
CA ILE A 30 0.90 -20.61 -9.89
C ILE A 30 2.28 -21.05 -10.36
N GLY A 31 2.40 -21.42 -11.63
CA GLY A 31 3.70 -21.70 -12.25
C GLY A 31 4.44 -20.40 -12.63
N LEU A 32 5.76 -20.48 -12.83
CA LEU A 32 6.59 -19.34 -13.24
C LEU A 32 6.06 -18.62 -14.48
N ALA A 33 5.57 -19.37 -15.47
CA ALA A 33 4.98 -18.81 -16.67
C ALA A 33 3.73 -17.96 -16.38
N ALA A 34 2.88 -18.38 -15.43
CA ALA A 34 1.72 -17.60 -15.01
C ALA A 34 2.17 -16.36 -14.21
N ALA A 35 3.13 -16.49 -13.29
CA ALA A 35 3.68 -15.37 -12.54
C ALA A 35 4.25 -14.27 -13.46
N ASN A 36 4.98 -14.65 -14.51
CA ASN A 36 5.52 -13.71 -15.49
C ASN A 36 4.42 -12.96 -16.26
N LYS A 37 3.34 -13.66 -16.66
CA LYS A 37 2.18 -13.02 -17.30
C LYS A 37 1.49 -12.05 -16.35
N ILE A 38 1.29 -12.45 -15.09
CA ILE A 38 0.71 -11.59 -14.05
C ILE A 38 1.56 -10.33 -13.86
N ASN A 39 2.89 -10.46 -13.78
CA ASN A 39 3.80 -9.32 -13.64
C ASN A 39 3.72 -8.36 -14.85
N ALA A 40 3.57 -8.88 -16.06
CA ALA A 40 3.39 -8.06 -17.25
C ALA A 40 2.09 -7.24 -17.17
N GLU A 41 0.98 -7.87 -16.82
CA GLU A 41 -0.31 -7.20 -16.61
C GLU A 41 -0.23 -6.13 -15.51
N LEU A 42 0.36 -6.45 -14.36
CA LEU A 42 0.54 -5.47 -13.28
C LEU A 42 1.43 -4.29 -13.72
N GLY A 43 2.49 -4.57 -14.48
CA GLY A 43 3.37 -3.55 -15.06
C GLY A 43 2.63 -2.57 -15.97
N LEU A 44 1.74 -3.07 -16.83
CA LEU A 44 0.91 -2.23 -17.70
C LEU A 44 0.00 -1.29 -16.91
N VAL A 45 -0.50 -1.72 -15.73
CA VAL A 45 -1.28 -0.84 -14.85
C VAL A 45 -0.40 0.26 -14.26
N VAL A 46 0.80 -0.08 -13.80
CA VAL A 46 1.73 0.87 -13.17
C VAL A 46 2.13 1.99 -14.13
N ILE A 47 2.33 1.69 -15.42
CA ILE A 47 2.67 2.68 -16.44
C ILE A 47 1.44 3.40 -17.02
N GLY A 48 0.22 3.06 -16.58
CA GLY A 48 -1.02 3.65 -17.06
C GLY A 48 -1.46 3.19 -18.45
N ALA A 49 -0.87 2.12 -18.98
CA ALA A 49 -1.25 1.54 -20.27
C ALA A 49 -2.56 0.72 -20.19
N GLN A 50 -2.93 0.24 -19.00
CA GLN A 50 -4.21 -0.42 -18.77
C GLN A 50 -4.83 -0.05 -17.43
N THR A 51 -6.14 -0.29 -17.29
CA THR A 51 -6.83 -0.05 -16.02
C THR A 51 -6.67 -1.23 -15.06
N PRO A 52 -6.78 -1.03 -13.73
CA PRO A 52 -6.83 -2.13 -12.78
C PRO A 52 -7.97 -3.13 -13.06
N SER A 53 -9.10 -2.67 -13.62
CA SER A 53 -10.23 -3.55 -13.94
C SER A 53 -9.90 -4.52 -15.08
N ASP A 54 -9.20 -4.03 -16.11
CA ASP A 54 -8.75 -4.84 -17.24
C ASP A 54 -7.74 -5.88 -16.79
N ALA A 55 -6.76 -5.47 -15.96
CA ALA A 55 -5.80 -6.38 -15.36
C ALA A 55 -6.48 -7.49 -14.56
N ILE A 56 -7.51 -7.17 -13.76
CA ILE A 56 -8.27 -8.20 -13.03
C ILE A 56 -8.90 -9.21 -14.00
N GLY A 57 -9.44 -8.75 -15.13
CA GLY A 57 -10.01 -9.63 -16.15
C GLY A 57 -8.95 -10.54 -16.80
N SER A 58 -7.80 -9.98 -17.17
CA SER A 58 -6.66 -10.73 -17.70
C SER A 58 -6.12 -11.76 -16.70
N LEU A 59 -5.91 -11.36 -15.44
CA LEU A 59 -5.46 -12.25 -14.38
C LEU A 59 -6.44 -13.40 -14.13
N THR A 60 -7.75 -13.11 -14.15
CA THR A 60 -8.78 -14.16 -13.97
C THR A 60 -8.63 -15.25 -15.04
N ARG A 61 -8.38 -14.86 -16.30
CA ARG A 61 -8.11 -15.79 -17.41
C ARG A 61 -6.78 -16.53 -17.26
N ILE A 62 -5.72 -15.83 -16.85
CA ILE A 62 -4.38 -16.44 -16.62
C ILE A 62 -4.44 -17.50 -15.52
N LEU A 63 -5.19 -17.24 -14.46
CA LEU A 63 -5.37 -18.16 -13.33
C LEU A 63 -6.31 -19.33 -13.67
N GLY A 64 -7.09 -19.24 -14.76
CA GLY A 64 -8.09 -20.25 -15.12
C GLY A 64 -9.25 -20.34 -14.12
N GLU A 65 -9.51 -19.27 -13.36
CA GLU A 65 -10.52 -19.27 -12.31
C GLU A 65 -11.86 -18.71 -12.79
N PRO A 66 -13.00 -19.28 -12.35
CA PRO A 66 -14.32 -18.75 -12.70
C PRO A 66 -14.64 -17.44 -11.97
N SER A 67 -13.97 -17.18 -10.84
CA SER A 67 -14.20 -16.01 -9.98
C SER A 67 -13.10 -14.97 -10.12
N ARG A 68 -13.47 -13.69 -10.08
CA ARG A 68 -12.52 -12.55 -10.08
C ARG A 68 -11.89 -12.30 -8.71
N ALA A 69 -12.28 -13.02 -7.66
CA ALA A 69 -11.93 -12.70 -6.28
C ALA A 69 -10.41 -12.75 -6.02
N ARG A 70 -9.74 -13.82 -6.47
CA ARG A 70 -8.30 -13.97 -6.30
C ARG A 70 -7.51 -12.97 -7.15
N ALA A 71 -7.89 -12.83 -8.42
CA ALA A 71 -7.30 -11.83 -9.32
C ALA A 71 -7.41 -10.41 -8.74
N THR A 72 -8.57 -10.07 -8.16
CA THR A 72 -8.79 -8.78 -7.49
C THR A 72 -7.88 -8.61 -6.27
N THR A 73 -7.72 -9.66 -5.47
CA THR A 73 -6.81 -9.64 -4.31
C THR A 73 -5.36 -9.42 -4.75
N ILE A 74 -4.91 -10.11 -5.81
CA ILE A 74 -3.56 -9.97 -6.35
C ILE A 74 -3.36 -8.54 -6.87
N VAL A 75 -4.21 -8.05 -7.77
CA VAL A 75 -4.07 -6.69 -8.33
C VAL A 75 -4.04 -5.64 -7.23
N ARG A 76 -4.96 -5.70 -6.26
CA ARG A 76 -5.00 -4.69 -5.18
C ARG A 76 -3.78 -4.76 -4.28
N THR A 77 -3.31 -5.96 -3.94
CA THR A 77 -2.17 -6.13 -3.03
C THR A 77 -0.87 -5.70 -3.69
N GLU A 78 -0.63 -6.13 -4.92
CA GLU A 78 0.62 -5.87 -5.63
C GLU A 78 0.75 -4.41 -6.06
N LEU A 79 -0.33 -3.78 -6.55
CA LEU A 79 -0.29 -2.35 -6.87
C LEU A 79 -0.07 -1.49 -5.62
N ALA A 80 -0.76 -1.78 -4.52
CA ALA A 80 -0.57 -1.04 -3.27
C ALA A 80 0.86 -1.18 -2.74
N ARG A 81 1.44 -2.38 -2.82
CA ARG A 81 2.84 -2.64 -2.48
C ARG A 81 3.80 -1.83 -3.32
N THR A 82 3.63 -1.84 -4.64
CA THR A 82 4.45 -1.07 -5.59
C THR A 82 4.45 0.42 -5.27
N PHE A 83 3.27 1.01 -5.02
CA PHE A 83 3.19 2.42 -4.65
C PHE A 83 3.77 2.71 -3.27
N ALA A 84 3.62 1.81 -2.30
CA ALA A 84 4.16 1.98 -0.96
C ALA A 84 5.69 1.93 -0.93
N VAL A 85 6.31 1.01 -1.67
CA VAL A 85 7.78 0.96 -1.85
C VAL A 85 8.28 2.26 -2.47
N ALA A 86 7.67 2.70 -3.57
CA ALA A 86 8.05 3.95 -4.22
C ALA A 86 7.87 5.18 -3.32
N ALA A 87 6.83 5.20 -2.48
CA ALA A 87 6.59 6.27 -1.51
C ALA A 87 7.66 6.27 -0.40
N GLN A 88 8.06 5.10 0.10
CA GLN A 88 9.12 4.99 1.10
C GLN A 88 10.48 5.44 0.55
N GLU A 89 10.85 5.01 -0.66
CA GLU A 89 12.10 5.45 -1.31
C GLU A 89 12.14 6.98 -1.47
N ARG A 90 11.01 7.57 -1.89
CA ARG A 90 10.87 9.02 -1.99
C ARG A 90 11.01 9.72 -0.64
N LEU A 91 10.38 9.18 0.40
CA LEU A 91 10.49 9.68 1.77
C LEU A 91 11.94 9.64 2.26
N ALA A 92 12.67 8.56 1.98
CA ALA A 92 14.07 8.41 2.36
C ALA A 92 14.95 9.47 1.67
N GLN A 93 14.75 9.70 0.37
CA GLN A 93 15.44 10.76 -0.37
C GLN A 93 15.11 12.16 0.19
N GLN A 94 13.84 12.40 0.53
CA GLN A 94 13.41 13.68 1.09
C GLN A 94 13.93 13.93 2.50
N ALA A 95 14.09 12.88 3.32
CA ALA A 95 14.59 12.99 4.69
C ALA A 95 16.03 13.54 4.75
N ALA A 96 16.83 13.31 3.70
CA ALA A 96 18.17 13.87 3.59
C ALA A 96 18.16 15.39 3.35
N LEU A 97 17.08 15.92 2.77
CA LEU A 97 16.94 17.34 2.40
C LEU A 97 16.10 18.14 3.40
N VAL A 98 15.25 17.46 4.17
CA VAL A 98 14.24 18.09 5.04
C VAL A 98 14.47 17.64 6.49
N PRO A 99 15.21 18.43 7.29
CA PRO A 99 15.49 18.10 8.69
C PRO A 99 14.20 17.90 9.50
N GLY A 100 14.16 16.82 10.29
CA GLY A 100 13.00 16.47 11.11
C GLY A 100 11.80 15.95 10.33
N LEU A 101 11.96 15.60 9.04
CA LEU A 101 10.96 14.83 8.31
C LEU A 101 10.84 13.44 8.91
N LYS A 102 9.61 13.06 9.24
CA LYS A 102 9.23 11.74 9.73
C LYS A 102 8.16 11.15 8.81
N LYS A 103 7.67 9.97 9.17
CA LYS A 103 6.53 9.33 8.53
C LYS A 103 5.47 9.00 9.57
N GLN A 104 4.21 9.05 9.15
CA GLN A 104 3.06 8.70 9.98
C GLN A 104 2.27 7.57 9.32
N TRP A 105 1.93 6.55 10.11
CA TRP A 105 1.00 5.51 9.70
C TRP A 105 -0.41 6.08 9.67
N ARG A 106 -1.08 5.96 8.53
CA ARG A 106 -2.49 6.31 8.39
C ARG A 106 -3.30 5.09 7.99
N ARG A 107 -4.32 4.74 8.76
CA ARG A 107 -5.19 3.62 8.40
C ARG A 107 -6.08 3.94 7.20
N SER A 108 -6.58 2.90 6.53
CA SER A 108 -7.67 3.03 5.56
C SER A 108 -9.02 3.33 6.21
N GLY A 109 -9.93 3.95 5.45
CA GLY A 109 -11.35 4.05 5.80
C GLY A 109 -12.18 2.82 5.47
N LYS A 110 -11.64 1.63 5.69
CA LYS A 110 -12.39 0.37 5.51
C LYS A 110 -13.39 0.20 6.64
N LEU A 111 -14.56 -0.35 6.32
CA LEU A 111 -15.62 -0.64 7.31
C LEU A 111 -15.16 -1.61 8.40
N HIS A 112 -14.31 -2.58 8.03
CA HIS A 112 -13.77 -3.57 8.96
C HIS A 112 -12.25 -3.56 8.89
N PRO A 113 -11.58 -2.58 9.53
CA PRO A 113 -10.13 -2.57 9.60
C PRO A 113 -9.63 -3.67 10.56
N ARG A 114 -8.40 -4.12 10.37
CA ARG A 114 -7.74 -4.97 11.37
C ARG A 114 -7.53 -4.14 12.65
N PRO A 115 -7.91 -4.61 13.84
CA PRO A 115 -7.82 -3.81 15.07
C PRO A 115 -6.42 -3.23 15.32
N HIS A 116 -5.35 -4.02 15.14
CA HIS A 116 -3.98 -3.55 15.34
C HIS A 116 -3.49 -2.56 14.27
N HIS A 117 -4.11 -2.52 13.10
CA HIS A 117 -3.85 -1.49 12.08
C HIS A 117 -4.56 -0.18 12.42
N ASP A 118 -5.73 -0.26 13.05
CA ASP A 118 -6.44 0.91 13.59
C ASP A 118 -5.69 1.51 14.78
N LEU A 119 -5.16 0.66 15.66
CA LEU A 119 -4.31 1.11 16.78
C LEU A 119 -2.98 1.73 16.33
N ALA A 120 -2.45 1.31 15.18
CA ALA A 120 -1.27 1.91 14.58
C ALA A 120 -1.55 3.28 13.94
N ASP A 121 -2.82 3.65 13.71
CA ASP A 121 -3.19 4.94 13.14
C ASP A 121 -2.64 6.11 13.97
N GLY A 122 -1.97 7.03 13.27
CA GLY A 122 -1.31 8.18 13.87
C GLY A 122 0.07 7.89 14.47
N GLN A 123 0.56 6.64 14.46
CA GLN A 123 1.94 6.34 14.88
C GLN A 123 2.93 7.10 14.00
N VAL A 124 3.80 7.91 14.61
CA VAL A 124 4.87 8.66 13.94
C VAL A 124 6.21 7.99 14.22
N ARG A 125 7.03 7.84 13.19
CA ARG A 125 8.38 7.25 13.25
C ARG A 125 9.34 8.02 12.38
N ASP A 126 10.63 8.00 12.71
CA ASP A 126 11.64 8.47 11.77
C ASP A 126 11.56 7.67 10.46
N VAL A 127 11.95 8.29 9.34
CA VAL A 127 11.76 7.69 8.02
C VAL A 127 12.44 6.31 7.90
N GLY A 128 13.61 6.15 8.53
CA GLY A 128 14.35 4.89 8.59
C GLY A 128 13.92 3.91 9.69
N GLU A 129 12.96 4.27 10.55
CA GLU A 129 12.50 3.40 11.63
C GLU A 129 11.22 2.64 11.25
N PRO A 130 11.07 1.38 11.66
CA PRO A 130 9.85 0.64 11.40
C PRO A 130 8.69 1.10 12.29
N PHE A 131 7.48 0.97 11.75
CA PHE A 131 6.25 0.96 12.52
C PHE A 131 6.14 -0.34 13.32
N VAL A 132 5.47 -0.26 14.46
CA VAL A 132 5.30 -1.39 15.39
C VAL A 132 3.81 -1.68 15.53
N LEU A 133 3.42 -2.87 15.10
CA LEU A 133 2.06 -3.38 15.17
C LEU A 133 2.02 -4.54 16.16
N ASN A 134 0.97 -4.59 16.97
CA ASN A 134 0.75 -5.64 17.95
C ASN A 134 -0.57 -6.36 17.65
N PRO A 135 -0.56 -7.39 16.79
CA PRO A 135 -1.74 -8.22 16.54
C PRO A 135 -2.24 -8.88 17.83
N LEU A 136 -3.56 -8.97 18.00
CA LEU A 136 -4.15 -9.68 19.15
C LEU A 136 -3.82 -11.17 19.05
N GLY A 137 -3.23 -11.72 20.11
CA GLY A 137 -2.84 -13.13 20.17
C GLY A 137 -1.68 -13.53 19.25
N GLY A 138 -0.95 -12.55 18.69
CA GLY A 138 0.20 -12.78 17.80
C GLY A 138 1.49 -12.14 18.33
N LEU A 139 2.59 -12.45 17.63
CA LEU A 139 3.86 -11.76 17.86
C LEU A 139 3.82 -10.34 17.31
N GLN A 140 4.54 -9.44 17.96
CA GLN A 140 4.76 -8.09 17.46
C GLN A 140 5.36 -8.13 16.04
N VAL A 141 4.79 -7.33 15.14
CA VAL A 141 5.26 -7.21 13.76
C VAL A 141 5.83 -5.81 13.54
N LYS A 142 7.00 -5.75 12.91
CA LYS A 142 7.65 -4.51 12.50
C LYS A 142 7.55 -4.39 10.99
N LEU A 143 7.06 -3.25 10.50
CA LEU A 143 6.96 -2.95 9.07
C LEU A 143 7.59 -1.60 8.80
N MET A 144 8.42 -1.47 7.77
CA MET A 144 8.98 -0.18 7.39
C MET A 144 7.89 0.78 6.88
N PHE A 145 6.88 0.25 6.20
CA PHE A 145 5.73 0.98 5.69
C PHE A 145 4.53 0.02 5.53
N PRO A 146 3.29 0.50 5.41
CA PRO A 146 2.18 -0.35 4.99
C PRO A 146 2.48 -1.05 3.67
N HIS A 147 2.09 -2.33 3.53
CA HIS A 147 2.42 -3.14 2.34
C HIS A 147 3.91 -3.49 2.18
N ASP A 148 4.71 -3.43 3.24
CA ASP A 148 6.11 -3.88 3.23
C ASP A 148 6.26 -5.33 2.73
N PRO A 149 7.05 -5.61 1.67
CA PRO A 149 7.35 -6.96 1.21
C PRO A 149 7.98 -7.90 2.25
N ALA A 150 8.69 -7.35 3.23
CA ALA A 150 9.30 -8.14 4.31
C ALA A 150 8.28 -8.60 5.37
N ALA A 151 7.09 -8.00 5.40
CA ALA A 151 6.07 -8.31 6.39
C ALA A 151 5.27 -9.58 6.04
N PRO A 152 4.69 -10.27 7.04
CA PRO A 152 3.79 -11.40 6.81
C PRO A 152 2.61 -11.02 5.91
N ALA A 153 2.14 -11.97 5.09
CA ALA A 153 1.03 -11.74 4.16
C ALA A 153 -0.24 -11.26 4.89
N GLY A 154 -0.51 -11.76 6.10
CA GLY A 154 -1.65 -11.36 6.92
C GLY A 154 -1.70 -9.86 7.25
N GLU A 155 -0.56 -9.18 7.22
CA GLU A 155 -0.41 -7.75 7.50
C GLU A 155 -0.50 -6.87 6.25
N THR A 156 -0.32 -7.46 5.05
CA THR A 156 -0.18 -6.68 3.81
C THR A 156 -1.29 -6.95 2.80
N ILE A 157 -1.81 -8.18 2.77
CA ILE A 157 -2.85 -8.58 1.80
C ILE A 157 -4.13 -7.79 2.05
N ASN A 158 -4.71 -7.24 0.98
CA ASN A 158 -5.90 -6.40 1.06
C ASN A 158 -5.78 -5.32 2.15
N CYS A 159 -4.58 -4.82 2.47
CA CYS A 159 -4.44 -3.65 3.32
C CYS A 159 -4.85 -2.40 2.51
N GLY A 160 -5.18 -1.30 3.17
CA GLY A 160 -5.36 0.00 2.51
C GLY A 160 -4.70 1.14 3.29
N CYS A 161 -3.90 0.80 4.30
CA CYS A 161 -3.17 1.76 5.09
C CYS A 161 -2.06 2.39 4.25
N ILE A 162 -1.70 3.63 4.55
CA ILE A 162 -0.69 4.40 3.81
C ILE A 162 0.29 5.05 4.78
N SER A 163 1.49 5.33 4.27
CA SER A 163 2.49 6.13 4.99
C SER A 163 2.43 7.55 4.47
N LEU A 164 2.18 8.50 5.37
CA LEU A 164 2.16 9.93 5.04
C LEU A 164 3.46 10.58 5.51
N PRO A 165 4.06 11.50 4.73
CA PRO A 165 5.11 12.36 5.24
C PRO A 165 4.57 13.19 6.42
N TRP A 166 5.37 13.33 7.47
CA TRP A 166 4.97 14.02 8.69
C TRP A 166 6.06 14.95 9.18
N LYS A 167 5.63 16.08 9.76
CA LYS A 167 6.50 17.05 10.42
C LYS A 167 5.73 17.69 11.58
N ALA A 168 6.44 18.03 12.66
CA ALA A 168 5.82 18.53 13.88
C ALA A 168 5.12 19.89 13.68
N ASP A 169 5.66 20.71 12.77
CA ASP A 169 5.18 22.04 12.43
C ASP A 169 4.08 22.03 11.35
N TRP A 170 3.79 20.88 10.74
CA TRP A 170 2.77 20.78 9.69
C TRP A 170 1.36 20.72 10.27
N LYS A 171 0.48 21.55 9.71
CA LYS A 171 -0.94 21.56 10.06
C LYS A 171 -1.73 20.82 9.00
N MET A 172 -2.51 19.83 9.43
CA MET A 172 -3.46 19.16 8.53
C MET A 172 -4.56 20.14 8.13
N ALA A 173 -4.92 20.14 6.84
CA ALA A 173 -6.06 20.95 6.36
C ALA A 173 -7.39 20.53 7.00
N THR A 174 -7.52 19.26 7.40
CA THR A 174 -8.71 18.71 8.07
C THR A 174 -8.30 17.92 9.31
N PRO A 175 -7.96 18.60 10.43
CA PRO A 175 -7.58 17.93 11.67
C PRO A 175 -8.75 17.12 12.24
N GLY A 176 -8.47 15.94 12.80
CA GLY A 176 -9.47 15.10 13.45
C GLY A 176 -10.41 14.31 12.52
N ARG A 177 -10.33 14.50 11.19
CA ARG A 177 -11.13 13.69 10.25
C ARG A 177 -10.65 12.25 10.23
N ALA A 178 -11.49 11.33 10.71
CA ALA A 178 -11.23 9.90 10.62
C ALA A 178 -11.14 9.44 9.14
N PRO A 179 -10.29 8.45 8.81
CA PRO A 179 -10.24 7.86 7.48
C PRO A 179 -11.59 7.20 7.19
N GLY A 180 -12.34 7.64 6.18
CA GLY A 180 -13.71 7.13 5.90
C GLY A 180 -14.82 8.16 6.09
N GLY A 181 -14.50 9.35 6.62
CA GLY A 181 -15.47 10.46 6.73
C GLY A 181 -16.61 10.13 7.70
N ASN A 182 -17.86 10.31 7.25
CA ASN A 182 -19.05 10.14 8.09
C ASN A 182 -19.35 8.70 8.52
N LEU A 183 -18.61 7.70 8.01
CA LEU A 183 -18.76 6.30 8.38
C LEU A 183 -18.07 5.96 9.71
N ASP A 184 -17.11 6.78 10.14
CA ASP A 184 -16.34 6.60 11.38
C ASP A 184 -16.61 7.74 12.38
N LYS A 185 -17.88 7.94 12.75
CA LYS A 185 -18.28 8.95 13.75
C LYS A 185 -18.10 8.49 15.21
N GLY A 186 -17.65 7.25 15.42
CA GLY A 186 -17.39 6.69 16.75
C GLY A 186 -15.98 7.04 17.27
N PRO A 187 -15.75 6.95 18.60
CA PRO A 187 -14.40 7.04 19.16
C PRO A 187 -13.48 5.97 18.54
N SER A 188 -12.23 6.33 18.28
CA SER A 188 -11.23 5.38 17.79
C SER A 188 -11.04 4.22 18.76
N LEU A 189 -10.58 3.06 18.28
CA LEU A 189 -10.30 1.91 19.16
C LEU A 189 -9.31 2.29 20.27
N ARG A 190 -8.37 3.21 19.98
CA ARG A 190 -7.42 3.74 20.94
C ARG A 190 -8.09 4.53 22.07
N GLU A 191 -9.10 5.34 21.75
CA GLU A 191 -9.87 6.07 22.75
C GLU A 191 -10.76 5.14 23.58
N LEU A 192 -11.33 4.11 22.95
CA LEU A 192 -12.11 3.09 23.66
C LEU A 192 -11.24 2.32 24.66
N LEU A 193 -10.03 1.90 24.26
CA LEU A 193 -9.11 1.20 25.17
C LEU A 193 -8.65 2.09 26.33
N LYS A 194 -8.40 3.39 26.10
CA LYS A 194 -8.07 4.33 27.17
C LYS A 194 -9.19 4.53 28.18
N ARG A 195 -10.45 4.35 27.78
CA ARG A 195 -11.62 4.45 28.68
C ARG A 195 -11.89 3.18 29.48
N ALA A 196 -11.36 2.05 29.01
CA ALA A 196 -11.54 0.73 29.63
C ALA A 196 -10.40 0.35 30.61
N ALA A 197 -9.35 1.18 30.68
CA ALA A 197 -8.22 1.06 31.60
C ALA A 197 -8.36 2.10 32.73
#